data_AF-A0A9Q4EIT5-F1
#
_entry.id   AF-A0A9Q4EIT5-F1
#
_cell.length_a   1.000
_cell.length_b   1.000
_cell.length_c   1.000
_cell.angle_alpha   90.00
_cell.angle_beta   90.00
_cell.angle_gamma   90.00
#
_symmetry.space_group_name_H-M   'P 1'
#
loop_
_entity.id
_entity.type
_entity.pdbx_description
1 polymer ?
#
loop_
_entity_poly.entity_id
_entity_poly.type
_entity_poly.pdbx_seq_one_letter_code
_entity_poly.pdbx_strand_id
1 'polypeptide(L)'
;METNPKTVQQDDDKFFGFVLAAVSILIGCVLYFSWDTFGNETAMKLLSMIFLVFGICGLGVELSKVTLNDGALEMCIGLGVTIIPIILKDIFNGFPNLIALFIIAFGFLFIGKSALRLYKPKPDKPKPKLIFRIMIATGQLLGFIVNVNNFVKMFF
;
A
#
# COMPACT_ATOMS: atom_id res chain seq x y z
N MET A 1 -26.09 -29.04 -22.43
CA MET A 1 -25.00 -28.13 -22.06
C MET A 1 -25.09 -27.90 -20.56
N GLU A 2 -24.36 -28.69 -19.77
CA GLU A 2 -24.21 -28.39 -18.34
C GLU A 2 -23.27 -27.19 -18.22
N THR A 3 -23.84 -26.03 -17.91
CA THR A 3 -23.07 -24.88 -17.45
C THR A 3 -22.45 -25.24 -16.12
N ASN A 4 -21.15 -25.54 -16.12
CA ASN A 4 -20.39 -25.85 -14.93
C ASN A 4 -20.46 -24.65 -13.96
N PRO A 5 -21.08 -24.77 -12.77
CA PRO A 5 -21.28 -23.64 -11.87
C PRO A 5 -19.97 -23.03 -11.34
N LYS A 6 -18.85 -23.77 -11.46
CA LYS A 6 -17.52 -23.30 -11.04
C LYS A 6 -16.94 -22.20 -11.93
N THR A 7 -17.34 -22.13 -13.20
CA THR A 7 -16.80 -21.12 -14.14
C THR A 7 -17.39 -19.72 -13.94
N VAL A 8 -18.60 -19.61 -13.38
CA VAL A 8 -19.25 -18.31 -13.11
C VAL A 8 -18.71 -17.70 -11.82
N GLN A 9 -18.51 -18.53 -10.78
CA GLN A 9 -18.08 -18.08 -9.46
C GLN A 9 -16.62 -17.56 -9.43
N GLN A 10 -15.77 -18.01 -10.35
CA GLN A 10 -14.35 -17.66 -10.38
C GLN A 10 -14.05 -16.27 -10.97
N ASP A 11 -14.98 -15.68 -11.73
CA ASP A 11 -14.82 -14.33 -12.30
C ASP A 11 -15.40 -13.24 -11.38
N ASP A 12 -16.43 -13.53 -10.57
CA ASP A 12 -16.98 -12.58 -9.59
C ASP A 12 -16.00 -12.27 -8.45
N ASP A 13 -15.21 -13.26 -8.03
CA ASP A 13 -14.21 -13.09 -6.95
C ASP A 13 -12.93 -12.34 -7.40
N LYS A 14 -12.67 -12.23 -8.71
CA LYS A 14 -11.44 -11.59 -9.22
C LYS A 14 -11.37 -10.10 -8.91
N PHE A 15 -12.51 -9.42 -8.86
CA PHE A 15 -12.57 -7.98 -8.62
C PHE A 15 -12.92 -7.62 -7.18
N PHE A 16 -13.51 -8.55 -6.42
CA PHE A 16 -13.90 -8.30 -5.03
C PHE A 16 -12.72 -7.83 -4.17
N GLY A 17 -11.54 -8.46 -4.31
CA GLY A 17 -10.33 -8.06 -3.59
C GLY A 17 -9.88 -6.63 -3.93
N PHE A 18 -9.90 -6.25 -5.21
CA PHE A 18 -9.55 -4.89 -5.64
C PHE A 18 -10.53 -3.86 -5.11
N VAL A 19 -11.83 -4.16 -5.15
CA VAL A 19 -12.89 -3.29 -4.62
C VAL A 19 -12.74 -3.12 -3.11
N LEU A 20 -12.53 -4.20 -2.37
CA LEU A 20 -12.35 -4.15 -0.92
C LEU A 20 -11.12 -3.32 -0.53
N ALA A 21 -10.01 -3.50 -1.27
CA ALA A 21 -8.80 -2.70 -1.09
C ALA A 21 -9.06 -1.21 -1.35
N ALA A 22 -9.71 -0.87 -2.47
CA ALA A 22 -10.04 0.50 -2.83
C ALA A 22 -10.99 1.17 -1.82
N VAL A 23 -12.04 0.48 -1.39
CA VAL A 23 -12.98 0.96 -0.37
C VAL A 23 -12.25 1.18 0.96
N SER A 24 -11.37 0.26 1.36
CA SER A 24 -10.57 0.41 2.58
C SER A 24 -9.65 1.64 2.50
N ILE A 25 -9.00 1.89 1.36
CA ILE A 25 -8.18 3.10 1.15
C ILE A 25 -9.05 4.36 1.25
N LEU A 26 -10.22 4.37 0.59
CA LEU A 26 -11.13 5.52 0.62
C LEU A 26 -11.61 5.84 2.03
N ILE A 27 -12.07 4.82 2.78
CA ILE A 27 -12.45 4.98 4.19
C ILE A 27 -11.28 5.52 5.00
N GLY A 28 -10.08 4.95 4.82
CA GLY A 28 -8.86 5.42 5.47
C GLY A 28 -8.57 6.90 5.19
N CYS A 29 -8.67 7.34 3.93
CA CYS A 29 -8.47 8.74 3.56
C CYS A 29 -9.54 9.67 4.17
N VAL A 30 -10.82 9.29 4.13
CA VAL A 30 -11.92 10.09 4.72
C VAL A 30 -11.71 10.25 6.22
N LEU A 31 -11.37 9.17 6.93
CA LEU A 31 -11.09 9.23 8.37
C LEU A 31 -9.86 10.08 8.70
N TYR A 32 -8.85 10.10 7.82
CA TYR A 32 -7.65 10.92 8.04
C TYR A 32 -7.91 12.41 7.84
N PHE A 33 -8.60 12.79 6.76
CA PHE A 33 -8.74 14.19 6.34
C PHE A 33 -9.99 14.86 6.92
N SER A 34 -11.04 14.10 7.23
CA SER A 34 -12.32 14.61 7.73
C SER A 34 -12.58 14.17 9.18
N TRP A 35 -11.52 14.01 9.97
CA TRP A 35 -11.60 13.58 11.37
C TRP A 35 -12.46 14.52 12.23
N ASP A 36 -12.52 15.79 11.87
CA ASP A 36 -13.31 16.85 12.50
C ASP A 36 -14.81 16.55 12.45
N THR A 37 -15.26 15.89 11.38
CA THR A 37 -16.65 15.45 11.21
C THR A 37 -17.04 14.34 12.20
N PHE A 38 -16.07 13.56 12.69
CA PHE A 38 -16.29 12.41 13.59
C PHE A 38 -15.89 12.70 15.05
N GLY A 39 -15.33 13.88 15.34
CA GLY A 39 -15.17 14.43 16.69
C GLY A 39 -13.96 13.97 17.50
N ASN A 40 -13.22 12.92 17.11
CA ASN A 40 -12.00 12.50 17.80
C ASN A 40 -10.82 12.30 16.82
N GLU A 41 -9.95 13.30 16.74
CA GLU A 41 -8.79 13.33 15.84
C GLU A 41 -7.92 12.07 15.98
N THR A 42 -7.45 11.78 17.20
CA THR A 42 -6.55 10.66 17.47
C THR A 42 -7.17 9.32 17.11
N ALA A 43 -8.41 9.08 17.55
CA ALA A 43 -9.08 7.81 17.27
C ALA A 43 -9.32 7.61 15.76
N MET A 44 -9.75 8.67 15.05
CA MET A 44 -10.00 8.60 13.62
C MET A 44 -8.73 8.42 12.81
N LYS A 45 -7.64 9.10 13.17
CA LYS A 45 -6.34 8.95 12.49
C LYS A 45 -5.71 7.58 12.76
N LEU A 46 -5.88 7.00 13.95
CA LEU A 46 -5.47 5.61 14.21
C LEU A 46 -6.30 4.60 13.41
N LEU A 47 -7.63 4.79 13.35
CA LEU A 47 -8.50 3.93 12.55
C LEU A 47 -8.19 4.05 11.06
N SER A 48 -7.94 5.28 10.60
CA SER A 48 -7.45 5.58 9.25
C SER A 48 -6.18 4.79 8.92
N MET A 49 -5.18 4.79 9.82
CA MET A 49 -3.95 4.04 9.63
C MET A 49 -4.21 2.55 9.39
N ILE A 50 -5.11 1.94 10.15
CA ILE A 50 -5.48 0.53 9.98
C ILE A 50 -6.10 0.30 8.60
N PHE A 51 -7.08 1.12 8.20
CA PHE A 51 -7.74 1.01 6.91
C PHE A 51 -6.80 1.27 5.73
N LEU A 52 -5.89 2.24 5.83
CA LEU A 52 -4.89 2.53 4.81
C LEU A 52 -3.88 1.40 4.67
N VAL A 53 -3.32 0.89 5.77
CA VAL A 53 -2.36 -0.23 5.73
C VAL A 53 -3.04 -1.48 5.15
N PHE A 54 -4.25 -1.79 5.62
CA PHE A 54 -5.02 -2.93 5.12
C PHE A 54 -5.35 -2.78 3.63
N GLY A 55 -5.84 -1.61 3.22
CA GLY A 55 -6.21 -1.34 1.83
C GLY A 55 -5.01 -1.36 0.88
N ILE A 56 -3.89 -0.74 1.26
CA ILE A 56 -2.66 -0.72 0.45
C ILE A 56 -2.07 -2.14 0.32
N CYS A 57 -1.97 -2.88 1.43
CA CYS A 57 -1.48 -4.27 1.39
C CYS A 57 -2.43 -5.19 0.60
N GLY A 58 -3.76 -5.02 0.77
CA GLY A 58 -4.78 -5.75 0.01
C GLY A 58 -4.65 -5.50 -1.50
N LEU A 59 -4.43 -4.24 -1.91
CA LEU A 59 -4.14 -3.90 -3.29
C LEU A 59 -2.87 -4.60 -3.79
N GLY A 60 -1.82 -4.67 -2.95
CA GLY A 60 -0.59 -5.39 -3.26
C GLY A 60 -0.78 -6.88 -3.47
N VAL A 61 -1.64 -7.53 -2.67
CA VAL A 61 -2.00 -8.95 -2.83
C VAL A 61 -2.67 -9.19 -4.17
N GLU A 62 -3.66 -8.38 -4.52
CA GLU A 62 -4.38 -8.53 -5.79
C GLU A 62 -3.50 -8.23 -7.00
N LEU A 63 -2.68 -7.18 -6.92
CA LEU A 63 -1.68 -6.90 -7.95
C LEU A 63 -0.67 -8.05 -8.09
N SER A 64 -0.24 -8.67 -6.99
CA SER A 64 0.67 -9.83 -7.04
C SER A 64 0.01 -11.02 -7.74
N LYS A 65 -1.27 -11.31 -7.45
CA LYS A 65 -2.03 -12.37 -8.13
C LYS A 65 -2.15 -12.12 -9.63
N VAL A 66 -2.47 -10.89 -10.03
CA VAL A 66 -2.64 -10.52 -11.46
C VAL A 66 -1.32 -10.50 -12.21
N THR A 67 -0.26 -10.02 -11.57
CA THR A 67 1.07 -9.90 -12.19
C THR A 67 1.92 -11.16 -12.06
N LEU A 68 1.46 -12.14 -11.28
CA LEU A 68 2.20 -13.32 -10.84
C LEU A 68 3.58 -12.98 -10.25
N ASN A 69 3.71 -11.77 -9.69
CA ASN A 69 4.97 -11.22 -9.20
C ASN A 69 4.77 -10.54 -7.84
N ASP A 70 5.45 -11.08 -6.84
CA ASP A 70 5.39 -10.61 -5.45
C ASP A 70 6.01 -9.22 -5.26
N GLY A 71 6.68 -8.67 -6.28
CA GLY A 71 7.16 -7.29 -6.26
C GLY A 71 6.05 -6.29 -5.96
N ALA A 72 4.85 -6.45 -6.53
CA ALA A 72 3.74 -5.53 -6.25
C ALA A 72 3.35 -5.54 -4.76
N LEU A 73 3.29 -6.74 -4.16
CA LEU A 73 3.01 -6.91 -2.73
C LEU A 73 4.10 -6.30 -1.86
N GLU A 74 5.37 -6.55 -2.18
CA GLU A 74 6.50 -5.98 -1.43
C GLU A 74 6.49 -4.45 -1.47
N MET A 75 6.16 -3.84 -2.61
CA MET A 75 5.97 -2.39 -2.68
C MET A 75 4.87 -1.93 -1.73
N CYS A 76 3.69 -2.53 -1.82
CA CYS A 76 2.54 -2.13 -1.01
C CYS A 76 2.81 -2.30 0.49
N ILE A 77 3.50 -3.37 0.89
CA ILE A 77 3.96 -3.53 2.28
C ILE A 77 4.90 -2.40 2.66
N GLY A 78 5.89 -2.08 1.82
CA GLY A 78 6.81 -0.97 2.07
C GLY A 78 6.08 0.36 2.24
N LEU A 79 5.13 0.67 1.36
CA LEU A 79 4.29 1.88 1.43
C LEU A 79 3.42 1.91 2.69
N GLY A 80 2.78 0.79 3.03
CA GLY A 80 1.97 0.66 4.26
C GLY A 80 2.82 0.89 5.51
N VAL A 81 4.00 0.28 5.58
CA VAL A 81 4.95 0.47 6.69
C VAL A 81 5.39 1.92 6.81
N THR A 82 5.65 2.62 5.69
CA THR A 82 6.07 4.03 5.73
C THR A 82 4.96 4.99 6.15
N ILE A 83 3.68 4.64 5.96
CA ILE A 83 2.54 5.46 6.38
C ILE A 83 2.37 5.47 7.90
N ILE A 84 2.68 4.37 8.58
CA ILE A 84 2.55 4.24 10.04
C ILE A 84 3.27 5.38 10.79
N PRO A 85 4.58 5.62 10.62
CA PRO A 85 5.27 6.69 11.33
C PRO A 85 4.81 8.09 10.90
N ILE A 86 4.25 8.25 9.69
CA ILE A 86 3.65 9.53 9.24
C ILE A 86 2.44 9.87 10.09
N ILE A 87 1.49 8.94 10.20
CA ILE A 87 0.29 9.15 11.00
C ILE A 87 0.63 9.24 12.49
N LEU A 88 1.53 8.39 13.00
CA LEU A 88 1.91 8.43 14.41
C LEU A 88 2.57 9.75 14.82
N LYS A 89 3.40 10.36 13.95
CA LYS A 89 3.97 11.69 14.24
C LYS A 89 2.96 12.82 14.17
N ASP A 90 1.95 12.68 13.30
CA ASP A 90 0.86 13.65 13.18
C ASP A 90 -0.07 13.62 14.42
N ILE A 91 -0.26 12.45 15.03
CA ILE A 91 -1.04 12.30 16.28
C ILE A 91 -0.19 12.64 17.51
N PHE A 92 1.04 12.14 17.57
CA PHE A 92 1.91 12.24 18.73
C PHE A 92 3.11 13.14 18.41
N ASN A 93 3.00 14.42 18.78
CA ASN A 93 4.06 15.42 18.62
C ASN A 93 5.41 15.01 19.26
N GLY A 94 5.43 14.04 20.18
CA GLY A 94 6.64 13.50 20.81
C GLY A 94 7.13 12.16 20.24
N PHE A 95 6.58 11.67 19.12
CA PHE A 95 6.98 10.38 18.58
C PHE A 95 8.47 10.40 18.16
N PRO A 96 9.31 9.46 18.65
CA PRO A 96 10.75 9.57 18.47
C PRO A 96 11.18 9.52 17.00
N ASN A 97 11.85 10.59 16.57
CA ASN A 97 12.40 10.72 15.21
C ASN A 97 13.27 9.53 14.80
N LEU A 98 14.07 8.99 15.72
CA LEU A 98 14.91 7.82 15.45
C LEU A 98 14.08 6.57 15.16
N ILE A 99 12.97 6.35 15.89
CA ILE A 99 12.06 5.23 15.63
C ILE A 99 11.37 5.41 14.28
N ALA A 100 10.89 6.62 13.98
CA ALA A 100 10.32 6.94 12.68
C ALA A 100 11.30 6.65 11.54
N LEU A 101 12.57 7.04 11.70
CA LEU A 101 13.65 6.77 10.73
C LEU A 101 13.84 5.27 10.51
N PHE A 102 13.92 4.47 11.57
CA PHE A 102 14.08 3.02 11.45
C PHE A 102 12.91 2.37 10.68
N ILE A 103 11.67 2.77 10.98
CA ILE A 103 10.48 2.23 10.31
C ILE A 103 10.46 2.65 8.82
N ILE A 104 10.76 3.91 8.53
CA ILE A 104 10.83 4.43 7.15
C ILE A 104 11.94 3.73 6.36
N ALA A 105 13.14 3.57 6.95
CA ALA A 105 14.25 2.86 6.33
C ALA A 105 13.87 1.40 6.03
N PHE A 106 13.19 0.73 6.96
CA PHE A 106 12.67 -0.61 6.74
C PHE A 106 11.67 -0.65 5.58
N GLY A 107 10.73 0.30 5.51
CA GLY A 107 9.79 0.42 4.40
C GLY A 107 10.49 0.61 3.04
N PHE A 108 11.54 1.43 2.98
CA PHE A 108 12.33 1.62 1.76
C PHE A 108 13.07 0.35 1.32
N LEU A 109 13.50 -0.52 2.24
CA LEU A 109 14.10 -1.81 1.87
C LEU A 109 13.11 -2.70 1.09
N PHE A 110 11.82 -2.68 1.47
CA PHE A 110 10.78 -3.42 0.75
C PHE A 110 10.50 -2.83 -0.64
N ILE A 111 10.42 -1.50 -0.73
CA ILE A 111 10.24 -0.81 -2.02
C ILE A 111 11.44 -1.08 -2.95
N GLY A 112 12.66 -1.04 -2.44
CA GLY A 112 13.88 -1.35 -3.20
C GLY A 112 13.93 -2.81 -3.68
N LYS A 113 13.59 -3.77 -2.80
CA LYS A 113 13.48 -5.20 -3.18
C LYS A 113 12.43 -5.42 -4.26
N SER A 114 11.28 -4.74 -4.14
CA SER A 114 10.22 -4.77 -5.14
C SER A 114 10.71 -4.29 -6.50
N ALA A 115 11.36 -3.13 -6.55
CA ALA A 115 11.92 -2.58 -7.79
C ALA A 115 12.87 -3.58 -8.47
N LEU A 116 13.80 -4.19 -7.72
CA LEU A 116 14.71 -5.20 -8.24
C LEU A 116 13.95 -6.40 -8.86
N ARG A 117 12.86 -6.87 -8.24
CA ARG A 117 12.05 -7.98 -8.76
C ARG A 117 11.14 -7.61 -9.94
N LEU A 118 10.79 -6.34 -10.11
CA LEU A 118 10.09 -5.85 -11.30
C LEU A 118 11.00 -5.82 -12.53
N TYR A 119 12.26 -5.43 -12.35
CA TYR A 119 13.25 -5.33 -13.44
C TYR A 119 13.94 -6.67 -13.74
N LYS A 120 14.25 -7.48 -12.72
CA LYS A 120 14.80 -8.84 -12.83
C LYS A 120 13.83 -9.85 -12.22
N PRO A 121 12.75 -10.23 -12.93
CA PRO A 121 11.87 -11.28 -12.46
C PRO A 121 12.64 -12.60 -12.35
N LYS A 122 12.22 -13.46 -11.41
CA LYS A 122 12.77 -14.81 -11.26
C LYS A 122 12.65 -15.55 -12.61
N PRO A 123 13.65 -16.36 -12.99
CA PRO A 123 13.70 -17.02 -14.30
C PRO A 123 12.45 -17.86 -14.61
N ASP A 124 11.79 -18.38 -13.57
CA ASP A 124 10.63 -19.28 -13.70
C ASP A 124 9.26 -18.57 -13.68
N LYS A 125 9.23 -17.23 -13.53
CA LYS A 125 7.96 -16.48 -13.47
C LYS A 125 7.76 -15.62 -14.72
N PRO A 126 6.55 -15.61 -15.32
CA PRO A 126 6.27 -14.80 -16.49
C PRO A 126 6.52 -13.32 -16.18
N LYS A 127 7.13 -12.63 -17.14
CA LYS A 127 7.34 -11.18 -17.07
C LYS A 127 5.97 -10.50 -16.95
N PRO A 128 5.71 -9.67 -15.92
CA PRO A 128 4.44 -8.95 -15.84
C PRO A 128 4.26 -8.05 -17.06
N LYS A 129 3.01 -7.89 -17.54
CA LYS A 129 2.70 -7.04 -18.70
C LYS A 129 3.21 -5.62 -18.45
N LEU A 130 3.65 -4.95 -19.52
CA LEU A 130 4.24 -3.61 -19.46
C LEU A 130 3.36 -2.61 -18.71
N ILE A 131 2.03 -2.67 -18.90
CA ILE A 131 1.08 -1.77 -18.25
C ILE A 131 1.11 -1.87 -16.71
N PHE A 132 1.23 -3.08 -16.17
CA PHE A 132 1.33 -3.29 -14.73
C PHE A 132 2.69 -2.86 -14.19
N ARG A 133 3.77 -3.05 -14.97
CA ARG A 133 5.09 -2.54 -14.58
C ARG A 133 5.10 -1.03 -14.48
N ILE A 134 4.51 -0.33 -15.45
CA ILE A 134 4.38 1.13 -15.45
C ILE A 134 3.52 1.55 -14.26
N MET A 135 2.36 0.93 -14.04
CA MET A 135 1.48 1.24 -12.91
C MET A 135 2.20 1.10 -11.56
N ILE A 136 2.91 -0.01 -11.36
CA ILE A 136 3.67 -0.26 -10.12
C ILE A 136 4.83 0.74 -10.00
N ALA A 137 5.59 0.98 -11.06
CA ALA A 137 6.69 1.95 -11.05
C ALA A 137 6.21 3.38 -10.74
N THR A 138 5.09 3.80 -11.31
CA THR A 138 4.47 5.10 -11.00
C THR A 138 4.03 5.16 -9.55
N GLY A 139 3.40 4.08 -9.03
CA GLY A 139 3.03 3.98 -7.61
C GLY A 139 4.24 4.06 -6.67
N GLN A 140 5.35 3.40 -7.01
CA GLN A 140 6.62 3.50 -6.28
C GLN A 140 7.16 4.92 -6.28
N LEU A 141 7.18 5.58 -7.44
CA LEU A 141 7.72 6.94 -7.58
C LEU A 141 6.90 7.94 -6.77
N LEU A 142 5.57 7.89 -6.88
CA LEU A 142 4.67 8.76 -6.12
C LEU A 142 4.80 8.53 -4.62
N GLY A 143 4.78 7.27 -4.18
CA GLY A 143 4.95 6.92 -2.78
C GLY A 143 6.32 7.35 -2.24
N PHE A 144 7.38 7.19 -3.03
CA PHE A 144 8.71 7.66 -2.69
C PHE A 144 8.76 9.18 -2.52
N ILE A 145 8.21 9.95 -3.47
CA ILE A 145 8.16 11.42 -3.39
C ILE A 145 7.41 11.88 -2.14
N VAL A 146 6.24 11.31 -1.86
CA VAL A 146 5.44 11.66 -0.67
C VAL A 146 6.20 11.32 0.62
N ASN A 147 6.80 10.15 0.69
CA ASN A 147 7.58 9.72 1.85
C ASN A 147 8.83 10.60 2.07
N VAL A 148 9.53 10.98 1.00
CA VAL A 148 10.69 11.89 1.09
C VAL A 148 10.26 13.29 1.53
N ASN A 149 9.17 13.84 0.98
CA ASN A 149 8.65 15.14 1.40
C ASN A 149 8.25 15.14 2.88
N ASN A 150 7.55 14.10 3.32
CA ASN A 150 7.18 13.95 4.73
C ASN A 150 8.42 13.71 5.61
N PHE A 151 9.41 12.97 5.13
CA PHE A 151 10.70 12.82 5.80
C PHE A 151 11.39 14.17 5.98
N VAL A 152 11.48 15.01 4.95
CA VAL A 152 12.10 16.34 5.09
C VAL A 152 11.35 17.17 6.14
N LYS A 153 10.02 17.27 6.04
CA LYS A 153 9.18 17.99 7.02
C LYS A 153 9.26 17.45 8.44
N MET A 154 9.62 16.18 8.61
CA MET A 154 9.72 15.54 9.91
C MET A 154 11.01 15.86 10.65
N PHE A 155 12.07 16.27 9.95
CA PHE A 155 13.42 16.41 10.48
C PHE A 155 14.03 17.81 10.29
N PHE A 156 13.48 18.63 9.39
CA PHE A 156 13.89 20.01 9.10
C PHE A 156 12.68 20.94 9.16
#